data_AF-A0A699VMF6-F1
#
_entry.id   AF-A0A699VMF6-F1
#
_cell.length_a   1.000
_cell.length_b   1.000
_cell.length_c   1.000
_cell.angle_alpha   90.00
_cell.angle_beta   90.00
_cell.angle_gamma   90.00
#
_symmetry.space_group_name_H-M   'P 1'
#
loop_
_entity.id
_entity.type
_entity.pdbx_description
1 polymer ?
#
loop_
_entity_poly.entity_id
_entity_poly.type
_entity_poly.pdbx_seq_one_letter_code
_entity_poly.pdbx_strand_id
1 'polypeptide(L)'
;LEGKKATDTRLAAIAVGTSARGGLGKLSVRGSDKVTSIGFRTIARGCPSLKVLSLWNVPLIGDEALIEVSKECHLLESLDLSQCPSISDVGLASIAESCPNLCSITLESCKNIGNKSLQAIARNCTNLQSISIKECPLIGDRGIATLCSSSSVLTK
;
A
#
# COMPACT_ATOMS: atom_id res chain seq x y z
N LEU A 1 9.80 -2.33 -10.82
CA LEU A 1 9.45 -2.20 -12.25
C LEU A 1 9.20 -0.73 -12.53
N GLU A 2 9.59 -0.23 -13.70
CA GLU A 2 9.50 1.20 -14.00
C GLU A 2 9.05 1.45 -15.44
N GLY A 3 8.22 2.48 -15.63
CA GLY A 3 7.78 2.95 -16.94
C GLY A 3 7.04 1.88 -17.74
N LYS A 4 7.25 1.92 -19.06
CA LYS A 4 6.64 0.97 -20.02
C LYS A 4 7.03 -0.51 -19.78
N LYS A 5 8.04 -0.79 -18.96
CA LYS A 5 8.47 -2.16 -18.61
C LYS A 5 7.62 -2.76 -17.49
N ALA A 6 6.92 -1.92 -16.73
CA ALA A 6 5.94 -2.37 -15.76
C ALA A 6 4.63 -2.69 -16.49
N THR A 7 4.29 -3.96 -16.61
CA THR A 7 3.04 -4.42 -17.23
C THR A 7 2.44 -5.57 -16.43
N ASP A 8 1.15 -5.80 -16.55
CA ASP A 8 0.48 -6.94 -15.92
C ASP A 8 1.10 -8.28 -16.33
N THR A 9 1.50 -8.43 -17.60
CA THR A 9 2.22 -9.63 -18.08
C THR A 9 3.55 -9.82 -17.34
N ARG A 10 4.29 -8.73 -17.08
CA ARG A 10 5.55 -8.81 -16.36
C ARG A 10 5.33 -9.15 -14.89
N LEU A 11 4.31 -8.57 -14.27
CA LEU A 11 3.90 -8.91 -12.90
C LEU A 11 3.48 -10.38 -12.79
N ALA A 12 2.72 -10.89 -13.75
CA ALA A 12 2.34 -12.30 -13.79
C ALA A 12 3.54 -13.25 -13.95
N ALA A 13 4.47 -12.93 -14.85
CA ALA A 13 5.69 -13.71 -15.03
C ALA A 13 6.55 -13.74 -13.75
N ILE A 14 6.63 -12.62 -13.03
CA ILE A 14 7.31 -12.54 -11.74
C ILE A 14 6.61 -13.42 -10.71
N ALA A 15 5.29 -13.28 -10.54
CA ALA A 15 4.50 -14.07 -9.60
C ALA A 15 4.70 -15.57 -9.80
N VAL A 16 4.61 -16.04 -11.05
CA VAL A 16 4.85 -17.45 -11.41
C VAL A 16 6.30 -17.86 -11.14
N GLY A 17 7.27 -17.01 -11.49
CA GLY A 17 8.69 -17.31 -11.31
C GLY A 17 9.13 -17.38 -9.85
N THR A 18 8.43 -16.69 -8.94
CA THR A 18 8.81 -16.61 -7.53
C THR A 18 7.93 -17.45 -6.60
N SER A 19 6.77 -17.93 -7.05
CA SER A 19 5.77 -18.61 -6.21
C SER A 19 6.33 -19.83 -5.48
N ALA A 20 7.18 -20.62 -6.13
CA ALA A 20 7.82 -21.81 -5.53
C ALA A 20 8.74 -21.50 -4.33
N ARG A 21 9.08 -20.22 -4.11
CA ARG A 21 9.92 -19.75 -3.00
C ARG A 21 9.16 -18.86 -2.01
N GLY A 22 7.82 -18.90 -2.03
CA GLY A 22 6.97 -18.02 -1.22
C GLY A 22 6.66 -16.66 -1.86
N GLY A 23 7.26 -16.38 -3.02
CA GLY A 23 7.06 -15.16 -3.80
C GLY A 23 8.06 -14.05 -3.50
N LEU A 24 7.67 -12.82 -3.83
CA LEU A 24 8.49 -11.64 -3.57
C LEU A 24 8.39 -11.19 -2.12
N GLY A 25 9.51 -10.70 -1.57
CA GLY A 25 9.51 -9.93 -0.32
C GLY A 25 9.28 -8.43 -0.53
N LYS A 26 9.64 -7.89 -1.70
CA LYS A 26 9.52 -6.46 -2.02
C LYS A 26 9.07 -6.27 -3.46
N LEU A 27 8.12 -5.37 -3.68
CA LEU A 27 7.70 -4.92 -5.01
C LEU A 27 7.64 -3.40 -5.04
N SER A 28 8.26 -2.81 -6.06
CA SER A 28 8.11 -1.38 -6.37
C SER A 28 7.67 -1.24 -7.82
N VAL A 29 6.66 -0.42 -8.08
CA VAL A 29 6.18 -0.06 -9.43
C VAL A 29 6.15 1.45 -9.55
N ARG A 30 6.85 2.00 -10.56
CA ARG A 30 6.96 3.45 -10.78
C ARG A 30 6.58 3.86 -12.19
N GLY A 31 5.74 4.88 -12.31
CA GLY A 31 5.41 5.58 -13.56
C GLY A 31 4.80 4.65 -14.61
N SER A 32 3.81 3.84 -14.23
CA SER A 32 3.21 2.84 -15.12
C SER A 32 1.75 3.11 -15.43
N ASP A 33 1.45 3.22 -16.72
CA ASP A 33 0.10 3.28 -17.31
C ASP A 33 -0.37 1.93 -17.86
N LYS A 34 0.39 0.84 -17.62
CA LYS A 34 0.10 -0.52 -18.12
C LYS A 34 -0.09 -1.56 -17.03
N VAL A 35 -0.02 -1.13 -15.77
CA VAL A 35 -0.25 -1.99 -14.60
C VAL A 35 -1.63 -1.69 -14.05
N THR A 36 -2.44 -2.73 -13.91
CA THR A 36 -3.83 -2.66 -13.45
C THR A 36 -4.05 -3.59 -12.25
N SER A 37 -5.26 -3.59 -11.69
CA SER A 37 -5.67 -4.52 -10.63
C SER A 37 -5.46 -5.99 -11.02
N ILE A 38 -5.46 -6.35 -12.32
CA ILE A 38 -5.22 -7.71 -12.79
C ILE A 38 -3.78 -8.16 -12.47
N GLY A 39 -2.79 -7.33 -12.77
CA GLY A 39 -1.39 -7.61 -12.43
C GLY A 39 -1.20 -7.72 -10.92
N PHE A 40 -1.84 -6.85 -10.16
CA PHE A 40 -1.77 -6.85 -8.70
C PHE A 40 -2.45 -8.06 -8.06
N ARG A 41 -3.61 -8.50 -8.57
CA ARG A 41 -4.24 -9.76 -8.15
C ARG A 41 -3.28 -10.95 -8.33
N THR A 42 -2.54 -10.96 -9.44
CA THR A 42 -1.60 -12.04 -9.74
C THR A 42 -0.39 -11.99 -8.78
N ILE A 43 0.12 -10.80 -8.47
CA ILE A 43 1.16 -10.62 -7.46
C ILE A 43 0.66 -11.05 -6.08
N ALA A 44 -0.51 -10.59 -5.63
CA ALA A 44 -1.04 -10.90 -4.31
C ALA A 44 -1.09 -12.41 -4.07
N ARG A 45 -1.69 -13.15 -5.01
CA ARG A 45 -1.81 -14.61 -4.95
C ARG A 45 -0.48 -15.35 -5.07
N GLY A 46 0.44 -14.83 -5.87
CA GLY A 46 1.75 -15.46 -6.10
C GLY A 46 2.83 -15.07 -5.09
N CYS A 47 2.60 -14.03 -4.30
CA CYS A 47 3.56 -13.44 -3.38
C CYS A 47 2.98 -13.18 -1.97
N PRO A 48 2.53 -14.24 -1.26
CA PRO A 48 2.06 -14.09 0.12
C PRO A 48 3.16 -13.59 1.08
N SER A 49 4.45 -13.76 0.73
CA SER A 49 5.57 -13.25 1.53
C SER A 49 5.86 -11.75 1.38
N LEU A 50 5.01 -10.98 0.70
CA LEU A 50 5.28 -9.58 0.39
C LEU A 50 5.32 -8.73 1.68
N LYS A 51 6.46 -8.10 1.92
CA LYS A 51 6.73 -7.23 3.07
C LYS A 51 6.77 -5.75 2.72
N VAL A 52 7.19 -5.41 1.50
CA VAL A 52 7.31 -4.02 1.05
C VAL A 52 6.59 -3.84 -0.27
N LEU A 53 5.65 -2.89 -0.29
CA LEU A 53 4.97 -2.46 -1.50
C LEU A 53 5.14 -0.96 -1.70
N SER A 54 5.71 -0.55 -2.83
CA SER A 54 5.82 0.86 -3.23
C SER A 54 5.17 1.06 -4.59
N LEU A 55 4.25 2.02 -4.66
CA LEU A 55 3.49 2.39 -5.83
C LEU A 55 3.65 3.88 -6.07
N TRP A 56 4.31 4.23 -7.17
CA TRP A 56 4.56 5.61 -7.54
C TRP A 56 3.99 5.91 -8.91
N ASN A 57 3.06 6.87 -9.02
CA ASN A 57 2.48 7.34 -10.28
C ASN A 57 1.97 6.15 -11.13
N VAL A 58 1.05 5.40 -10.55
CA VAL A 58 0.37 4.24 -11.18
C VAL A 58 -1.13 4.51 -11.27
N PRO A 59 -1.59 5.36 -12.21
CA PRO A 59 -2.95 5.91 -12.19
C PRO A 59 -4.07 4.87 -12.36
N LEU A 60 -3.77 3.72 -12.97
CA LEU A 60 -4.75 2.65 -13.17
C LEU A 60 -4.90 1.70 -11.97
N ILE A 61 -4.13 1.90 -10.91
CA ILE A 61 -4.23 1.13 -9.68
C ILE A 61 -5.15 1.86 -8.69
N GLY A 62 -6.25 1.21 -8.33
CA GLY A 62 -7.22 1.69 -7.35
C GLY A 62 -7.43 0.70 -6.20
N ASP A 63 -8.49 0.94 -5.42
CA ASP A 63 -8.77 0.21 -4.18
C ASP A 63 -8.84 -1.32 -4.35
N GLU A 64 -9.37 -1.80 -5.48
CA GLU A 64 -9.44 -3.24 -5.76
C GLU A 64 -8.06 -3.91 -5.67
N ALA A 65 -7.01 -3.26 -6.17
CA ALA A 65 -5.66 -3.81 -6.12
C ALA A 65 -5.14 -3.95 -4.67
N LEU A 66 -5.39 -2.94 -3.83
CA LEU A 66 -5.02 -2.99 -2.41
C LEU A 66 -5.85 -4.01 -1.64
N ILE A 67 -7.14 -4.16 -1.96
CA ILE A 67 -8.01 -5.18 -1.38
C ILE A 67 -7.52 -6.59 -1.75
N GLU A 68 -7.06 -6.83 -2.98
CA GLU A 68 -6.50 -8.14 -3.33
C GLU A 68 -5.18 -8.40 -2.60
N VAL A 69 -4.32 -7.37 -2.43
CA VAL A 69 -3.11 -7.49 -1.61
C VAL A 69 -3.45 -7.76 -0.15
N SER A 70 -4.46 -7.10 0.42
CA SER A 70 -4.85 -7.25 1.82
C SER A 70 -5.36 -8.66 2.15
N LYS A 71 -5.92 -9.37 1.17
CA LYS A 71 -6.42 -10.74 1.32
C LYS A 71 -5.34 -11.81 1.40
N GLU A 72 -4.16 -11.55 0.82
CA GLU A 72 -3.13 -12.59 0.62
C GLU A 72 -1.78 -12.22 1.28
N CYS A 73 -1.46 -10.93 1.38
CA CYS A 73 -0.15 -10.43 1.80
C CYS A 73 -0.17 -9.88 3.25
N HIS A 74 -0.49 -10.73 4.23
CA HIS A 74 -0.59 -10.34 5.65
C HIS A 74 0.76 -9.99 6.31
N LEU A 75 1.88 -10.28 5.64
CA LEU A 75 3.23 -9.99 6.12
C LEU A 75 3.73 -8.59 5.73
N LEU A 76 2.86 -7.73 5.20
CA LEU A 76 3.24 -6.38 4.80
C LEU A 76 3.71 -5.54 6.01
N GLU A 77 4.90 -4.97 5.87
CA GLU A 77 5.59 -4.16 6.88
C GLU A 77 5.71 -2.70 6.42
N SER A 78 5.88 -2.46 5.11
CA SER A 78 6.03 -1.12 4.55
C SER A 78 5.15 -0.90 3.33
N LEU A 79 4.42 0.21 3.35
CA LEU A 79 3.58 0.66 2.25
C LEU A 79 3.94 2.09 1.83
N ASP A 80 4.16 2.30 0.54
CA ASP A 80 4.36 3.61 -0.05
C ASP A 80 3.37 3.80 -1.21
N LEU A 81 2.51 4.80 -1.06
CA LEU A 81 1.54 5.24 -2.05
C LEU A 81 1.84 6.69 -2.42
N SER A 82 2.45 6.87 -3.59
CA SER A 82 2.89 8.17 -4.08
C SER A 82 2.25 8.47 -5.43
N GLN A 83 1.50 9.56 -5.54
CA GLN A 83 0.80 9.95 -6.78
C GLN A 83 -0.10 8.83 -7.33
N CYS A 84 -0.87 8.17 -6.45
CA CYS A 84 -1.84 7.13 -6.80
C CYS A 84 -3.26 7.69 -6.70
N PRO A 85 -3.80 8.35 -7.74
CA PRO A 85 -5.05 9.10 -7.65
C PRO A 85 -6.29 8.23 -7.47
N SER A 86 -6.25 6.96 -7.89
CA SER A 86 -7.40 6.06 -7.87
C SER A 86 -7.54 5.26 -6.57
N ILE A 87 -6.61 5.44 -5.63
CA ILE A 87 -6.64 4.81 -4.30
C ILE A 87 -7.29 5.78 -3.31
N SER A 88 -8.20 5.26 -2.49
CA SER A 88 -8.97 6.01 -1.50
C SER A 88 -8.81 5.43 -0.10
N ASP A 89 -9.56 6.00 0.84
CA ASP A 89 -9.70 5.46 2.19
C ASP A 89 -10.09 3.97 2.22
N VAL A 90 -10.85 3.47 1.25
CA VAL A 90 -11.30 2.08 1.21
C VAL A 90 -10.12 1.12 1.04
N GLY A 91 -9.24 1.38 0.07
CA GLY A 91 -8.09 0.53 -0.21
C GLY A 91 -7.02 0.60 0.89
N LEU A 92 -6.80 1.78 1.48
CA LEU A 92 -5.83 1.91 2.56
C LEU A 92 -6.35 1.31 3.88
N ALA A 93 -7.64 1.44 4.18
CA ALA A 93 -8.24 0.81 5.35
C ALA A 93 -8.20 -0.72 5.29
N SER A 94 -8.45 -1.33 4.11
CA SER A 94 -8.38 -2.79 3.96
C SER A 94 -6.98 -3.34 4.26
N ILE A 95 -5.94 -2.63 3.81
CA ILE A 95 -4.55 -2.94 4.13
C ILE A 95 -4.29 -2.78 5.64
N ALA A 96 -4.70 -1.66 6.25
CA ALA A 96 -4.51 -1.44 7.68
C ALA A 96 -5.18 -2.53 8.54
N GLU A 97 -6.39 -2.96 8.17
CA GLU A 97 -7.15 -4.00 8.86
C GLU A 97 -6.56 -5.41 8.70
N SER A 98 -5.87 -5.68 7.60
CA SER A 98 -5.39 -7.04 7.25
C SER A 98 -3.88 -7.24 7.44
N CYS A 99 -3.11 -6.17 7.69
CA CYS A 99 -1.66 -6.18 7.79
C CYS A 99 -1.18 -5.60 9.14
N PRO A 100 -1.25 -6.37 10.24
CA PRO A 100 -0.92 -5.89 11.59
C PRO A 100 0.58 -5.61 11.80
N ASN A 101 1.44 -6.06 10.88
CA ASN A 101 2.89 -5.86 10.93
C ASN A 101 3.35 -4.54 10.28
N LEU A 102 2.41 -3.73 9.77
CA LEU A 102 2.75 -2.44 9.17
C LEU A 102 3.47 -1.54 10.18
N CYS A 103 4.71 -1.21 9.85
CA CYS A 103 5.59 -0.35 10.64
C CYS A 103 5.95 0.96 9.92
N SER A 104 5.80 1.02 8.59
CA SER A 104 6.15 2.18 7.78
C SER A 104 5.09 2.48 6.72
N ILE A 105 4.57 3.70 6.72
CA ILE A 105 3.59 4.17 5.73
C ILE A 105 4.03 5.51 5.13
N THR A 106 4.10 5.60 3.80
CA THR A 106 4.32 6.85 3.07
C THR A 106 3.12 7.14 2.18
N LEU A 107 2.57 8.35 2.30
CA LEU A 107 1.47 8.87 1.49
C LEU A 107 1.91 10.20 0.88
N GLU A 108 2.09 10.25 -0.43
CA GLU A 108 2.46 11.48 -1.14
C GLU A 108 1.48 11.78 -2.28
N SER A 109 0.94 12.99 -2.30
CA SER A 109 0.02 13.49 -3.33
C SER A 109 -1.20 12.58 -3.56
N CYS A 110 -1.69 11.90 -2.51
CA CYS A 110 -2.86 11.02 -2.55
C CYS A 110 -4.14 11.83 -2.28
N LYS A 111 -4.82 12.24 -3.35
CA LYS A 111 -5.97 13.17 -3.28
C LYS A 111 -7.24 12.59 -2.67
N ASN A 112 -7.39 11.26 -2.65
CA ASN A 112 -8.60 10.56 -2.20
C ASN A 112 -8.41 9.84 -0.85
N ILE A 113 -7.25 9.99 -0.22
CA ILE A 113 -6.95 9.44 1.10
C ILE A 113 -7.11 10.54 2.14
N GLY A 114 -7.90 10.27 3.18
CA GLY A 114 -8.26 11.23 4.21
C GLY A 114 -8.21 10.67 5.63
N ASN A 115 -8.90 11.38 6.54
CA ASN A 115 -8.87 11.07 7.97
C ASN A 115 -9.37 9.66 8.34
N LYS A 116 -10.17 8.99 7.49
CA LYS A 116 -10.65 7.62 7.76
C LYS A 116 -9.52 6.61 7.66
N SER A 117 -8.61 6.78 6.69
CA SER A 117 -7.40 5.96 6.61
C SER A 117 -6.56 6.07 7.87
N LEU A 118 -6.34 7.29 8.37
CA LEU A 118 -5.55 7.49 9.58
C LEU A 118 -6.23 6.86 10.81
N GLN A 119 -7.56 6.91 10.91
CA GLN A 119 -8.31 6.19 11.94
C GLN A 119 -8.12 4.67 11.85
N ALA A 120 -8.18 4.10 10.64
CA ALA A 120 -7.97 2.67 10.43
C ALA A 120 -6.54 2.24 10.78
N ILE A 121 -5.54 3.02 10.36
CA ILE A 121 -4.13 2.80 10.70
C ILE A 121 -3.93 2.88 12.22
N ALA A 122 -4.42 3.95 12.85
CA ALA A 122 -4.32 4.16 14.29
C ALA A 122 -4.90 3.00 15.11
N ARG A 123 -6.00 2.40 14.62
CA ARG A 123 -6.69 1.30 15.29
C ARG A 123 -6.00 -0.05 15.12
N ASN A 124 -5.45 -0.34 13.94
CA ASN A 124 -5.04 -1.70 13.57
C ASN A 124 -3.52 -1.87 13.45
N CYS A 125 -2.78 -0.83 13.11
CA CYS A 125 -1.33 -0.87 12.90
C CYS A 125 -0.58 -0.46 14.18
N THR A 126 -0.66 -1.29 15.22
CA THR A 126 -0.05 -0.99 16.54
C THR A 126 1.49 -0.98 16.52
N ASN A 127 2.10 -1.56 15.48
CA ASN A 127 3.55 -1.57 15.27
C ASN A 127 4.05 -0.39 14.42
N LEU A 128 3.21 0.60 14.13
CA LEU A 128 3.59 1.74 13.29
C LEU A 128 4.70 2.57 13.96
N GLN A 129 5.84 2.68 13.27
CA GLN A 129 7.02 3.42 13.72
C GLN A 129 7.23 4.70 12.91
N SER A 130 6.88 4.67 11.62
CA SER A 130 7.08 5.80 10.71
C SER A 130 5.84 6.03 9.86
N ILE A 131 5.42 7.28 9.81
CA ILE A 131 4.41 7.75 8.86
C ILE A 131 4.84 9.06 8.24
N SER A 132 4.81 9.12 6.91
CA SER A 132 5.05 10.33 6.14
C SER A 132 3.80 10.68 5.35
N ILE A 133 3.33 11.91 5.49
CA ILE A 133 2.14 12.42 4.80
C ILE A 133 2.52 13.73 4.13
N LYS A 134 2.42 13.77 2.80
CA LYS A 134 2.75 14.95 2.00
C LYS A 134 1.70 15.17 0.94
N GLU A 135 1.23 16.41 0.79
CA GLU A 135 0.27 16.79 -0.27
C GLU A 135 -1.02 15.93 -0.31
N CYS A 136 -1.51 15.48 0.85
CA CYS A 136 -2.77 14.73 0.98
C CYS A 136 -3.88 15.65 1.52
N PRO A 137 -4.66 16.34 0.66
CA PRO A 137 -5.54 17.44 1.07
C PRO A 137 -6.75 17.02 1.93
N LEU A 138 -7.13 15.74 1.92
CA LEU A 138 -8.25 15.24 2.73
C LEU A 138 -7.80 14.77 4.13
N ILE A 139 -6.49 14.77 4.39
CA ILE A 139 -5.94 14.55 5.73
C ILE A 139 -5.85 15.92 6.40
N GLY A 140 -6.54 16.05 7.53
CA GLY A 140 -6.51 17.24 8.36
C GLY A 140 -6.19 16.93 9.80
N ASP A 141 -6.17 17.97 10.64
CA ASP A 141 -5.72 17.91 12.03
C ASP A 141 -6.42 16.81 12.86
N ARG A 142 -7.71 16.56 12.58
CA ARG A 142 -8.46 15.49 13.26
C ARG A 142 -7.85 14.11 13.00
N GLY A 143 -7.48 13.81 11.75
CA GLY A 143 -6.87 12.52 11.41
C GLY A 143 -5.49 12.38 12.04
N ILE A 144 -4.69 13.45 12.01
CA ILE A 144 -3.38 13.49 12.66
C ILE A 144 -3.51 13.31 14.18
N ALA A 145 -4.45 14.02 14.82
CA ALA A 145 -4.71 13.89 16.25
C ALA A 145 -5.12 12.47 16.65
N THR A 146 -5.94 11.80 15.84
CA THR A 146 -6.29 10.38 16.07
C THR A 146 -5.07 9.47 15.98
N LEU A 147 -4.19 9.71 15.01
CA LEU A 147 -2.99 8.91 14.87
C LEU A 147 -2.06 9.09 16.07
N CYS A 148 -1.81 10.33 16.48
CA CYS A 148 -0.94 10.65 17.62
C CYS A 148 -1.49 10.14 18.96
N SER A 149 -2.81 10.10 19.15
CA SER A 149 -3.42 9.62 20.39
C SER A 149 -3.41 8.09 20.51
N SER A 150 -3.31 7.39 19.38
CA SER A 150 -3.31 5.91 19.34
C SER A 150 -1.90 5.33 19.28
N SER A 151 -0.93 6.07 18.76
CA SER A 151 0.48 5.67 18.76
C SER A 151 1.20 6.22 19.99
N SER A 152 1.50 5.38 20.96
CA SER A 152 2.49 5.72 22.01
C SER A 152 3.94 5.80 21.48
N VAL A 153 4.14 5.61 20.17
CA VAL A 153 5.44 5.27 19.53
C VAL A 153 5.84 6.21 18.39
N LEU A 154 5.00 7.16 17.93
CA LEU A 154 5.46 8.19 16.97
C LEU A 154 6.42 9.15 17.69
N THR A 155 7.68 8.76 17.78
CA THR A 155 8.75 9.57 18.35
C THR A 155 8.88 10.86 17.56
N LYS A 156 8.84 11.97 18.30
CA LYS A 156 9.18 13.33 17.88
C LYS A 156 10.46 13.39 17.05
#